data_AF-A0AAE5V5L5-F1
#
_entry.id   AF-A0AAE5V5L5-F1
#
_cell.length_a   1.000
_cell.length_b   1.000
_cell.length_c   1.000
_cell.angle_alpha   90.00
_cell.angle_beta   90.00
_cell.angle_gamma   90.00
#
_symmetry.space_group_name_H-M   'P 1'
#
loop_
_entity.id
_entity.type
_entity.pdbx_description
1 polymer ?
#
loop_
_entity_poly.entity_id
_entity_poly.type
_entity_poly.pdbx_seq_one_letter_code
_entity_poly.pdbx_strand_id
1 'polypeptide(L)' 'MNQFNHIYTVIEKLLNNNEISNYKIKKDTGISYGCISELRNGKRKVKNLTLETAEKLYNYQVELEQSDEK' A
#
# COMPACT_ATOMS: atom_id res chain seq x y z
N MET A 1 5.64 9.68 -17.38
CA MET A 1 5.25 8.52 -16.55
C MET A 1 3.76 8.30 -16.76
N ASN A 2 3.29 7.07 -17.03
CA ASN A 2 1.85 6.80 -17.14
C ASN A 2 1.20 6.94 -15.75
N GLN A 3 0.01 7.53 -15.65
CA GLN A 3 -0.74 7.72 -14.39
C GLN A 3 -0.90 6.40 -13.61
N PHE A 4 -1.09 5.28 -14.29
CA PHE A 4 -1.16 3.96 -13.64
C PHE A 4 0.16 3.50 -13.02
N ASN A 5 1.30 3.84 -13.65
CA ASN A 5 2.61 3.48 -13.10
C ASN A 5 2.88 4.23 -11.80
N HIS A 6 2.42 5.49 -11.69
CA HIS A 6 2.55 6.26 -10.45
C HIS A 6 1.82 5.59 -9.28
N ILE A 7 0.58 5.14 -9.49
CA ILE A 7 -0.20 4.42 -8.46
C ILE A 7 0.55 3.18 -7.98
N TYR A 8 1.10 2.38 -8.91
CA TYR A 8 1.87 1.19 -8.55
C TYR A 8 3.11 1.54 -7.73
N THR A 9 3.87 2.56 -8.13
CA THR A 9 5.06 3.00 -7.40
C THR A 9 4.73 3.45 -5.98
N VAL A 10 3.65 4.21 -5.78
CA VAL A 10 3.23 4.67 -4.44
C VAL A 10 2.85 3.47 -3.56
N ILE A 11 2.06 2.53 -4.07
CA ILE A 11 1.68 1.33 -3.31
C ILE A 11 2.91 0.45 -3.01
N GLU A 12 3.83 0.30 -3.96
CA GLU A 12 5.07 -0.45 -3.75
C GLU A 12 5.96 0.21 -2.69
N LYS A 13 6.01 1.55 -2.64
CA LYS A 13 6.72 2.29 -1.57
C LYS A 13 6.20 1.91 -0.19
N LEU A 14 4.88 1.88 -0.01
CA LEU A 14 4.25 1.44 1.24
C LEU A 14 4.58 -0.02 1.58
N LEU A 15 4.46 -0.92 0.59
CA LEU A 15 4.65 -2.35 0.81
C LEU A 15 6.10 -2.69 1.13
N ASN A 16 7.06 -1.97 0.54
CA ASN A 16 8.50 -2.16 0.78
C ASN A 16 8.99 -1.43 2.05
N ASN A 17 8.17 -0.59 2.68
CA ASN A 17 8.53 0.08 3.92
C ASN A 17 8.43 -0.89 5.12
N ASN A 18 9.59 -1.29 5.65
CA ASN A 18 9.71 -2.20 6.80
C ASN A 18 9.44 -1.51 8.16
N GLU A 19 9.45 -0.18 8.23
CA GLU A 19 9.13 0.56 9.45
C GLU A 19 7.63 0.49 9.78
N ILE A 20 6.80 0.31 8.74
CA ILE A 20 5.36 0.15 8.89
C ILE A 20 5.05 -1.35 8.94
N SER A 21 4.51 -1.80 10.06
CA SER A 21 4.10 -3.20 10.20
C SER A 21 2.83 -3.52 9.40
N ASN A 22 2.69 -4.77 8.96
CA ASN A 22 1.44 -5.29 8.37
C ASN A 22 0.23 -5.08 9.29
N TYR A 23 0.44 -5.13 10.61
CA TYR A 23 -0.61 -4.87 11.59
C TYR A 23 -1.08 -3.42 11.56
N LYS A 24 -0.15 -2.45 11.48
CA LYS A 24 -0.47 -1.02 11.34
C LYS A 24 -1.27 -0.76 10.06
N ILE A 25 -0.78 -1.28 8.91
CA ILE A 25 -1.49 -1.15 7.63
C ILE A 25 -2.90 -1.74 7.73
N LYS A 26 -3.05 -2.95 8.30
CA LYS A 26 -4.37 -3.55 8.53
C LYS A 26 -5.28 -2.65 9.36
N LYS A 27 -4.76 -2.14 10.49
CA LYS A 27 -5.54 -1.34 11.43
C LYS A 27 -6.06 -0.06 10.79
N ASP A 28 -5.23 0.59 9.98
CA ASP A 28 -5.54 1.90 9.41
C ASP A 28 -6.32 1.80 8.08
N THR A 29 -6.03 0.80 7.25
CA THR A 29 -6.66 0.63 5.93
C THR A 29 -7.86 -0.33 5.91
N GLY A 30 -8.00 -1.16 6.94
CA GLY A 30 -8.97 -2.26 6.98
C GLY A 30 -8.64 -3.45 6.06
N ILE A 31 -7.53 -3.42 5.33
CA ILE A 31 -7.10 -4.52 4.47
C ILE A 31 -6.61 -5.69 5.34
N SER A 32 -6.96 -6.92 4.94
CA SER A 32 -6.57 -8.09 5.71
C SER A 32 -5.04 -8.24 5.79
N TYR A 33 -4.56 -8.69 6.95
CA TYR A 33 -3.13 -8.98 7.16
C TYR A 33 -2.61 -9.97 6.12
N GLY A 34 -3.40 -10.99 5.78
CA GLY A 34 -3.05 -11.99 4.77
C GLY A 34 -2.80 -11.35 3.40
N CYS A 35 -3.69 -10.45 2.95
CA CYS A 35 -3.51 -9.73 1.69
C CYS A 35 -2.22 -8.91 1.69
N ILE A 36 -1.95 -8.15 2.76
CA ILE A 36 -0.73 -7.34 2.89
C ILE A 36 0.52 -8.23 2.89
N SER A 37 0.48 -9.34 3.62
CA SER A 37 1.58 -10.31 3.66
C SER A 37 1.85 -10.94 2.28
N GLU A 38 0.81 -11.32 1.54
CA GLU A 38 0.98 -11.87 0.19
C GLU A 38 1.55 -10.85 -0.78
N LEU A 39 1.15 -9.58 -0.67
CA LEU A 39 1.68 -8.48 -1.46
C LEU A 39 3.17 -8.25 -1.17
N ARG A 40 3.56 -8.15 0.11
CA ARG A 40 4.96 -7.97 0.52
C ARG A 40 5.86 -9.13 0.12
N ASN A 41 5.34 -10.35 0.19
CA ASN A 41 6.08 -11.55 -0.18
C ASN A 41 6.03 -11.86 -1.69
N GLY A 42 5.44 -10.97 -2.52
CA GLY A 42 5.33 -11.16 -3.96
C GLY A 42 4.40 -12.30 -4.42
N LYS A 43 3.70 -12.96 -3.49
CA LYS A 43 2.69 -14.00 -3.79
C LYS A 43 1.50 -13.41 -4.55
N ARG A 44 1.20 -12.12 -4.31
CA ARG A 44 0.20 -11.34 -5.03
C ARG A 44 0.87 -10.08 -5.62
N LYS A 45 0.51 -9.72 -6.85
CA LYS A 45 1.04 -8.52 -7.53
C LYS A 45 0.10 -7.33 -7.34
N VAL A 46 0.65 -6.13 -7.16
CA VAL A 46 -0.11 -4.87 -7.04
C VAL A 46 -1.03 -4.65 -8.24
N LYS A 47 -0.58 -4.98 -9.45
CA LYS A 47 -1.39 -4.90 -10.68
C LYS A 47 -2.65 -5.79 -10.69
N ASN A 48 -2.75 -6.77 -9.78
CA ASN A 48 -3.88 -7.69 -9.65
C ASN A 48 -4.78 -7.34 -8.44
N LEU A 49 -4.66 -6.11 -7.91
CA LEU A 49 -5.55 -5.61 -6.86
C LEU A 49 -6.91 -5.20 -7.43
N THR A 50 -7.94 -5.28 -6.60
CA THR A 50 -9.19 -4.57 -6.89
C THR A 50 -8.93 -3.08 -6.77
N LEU A 51 -9.70 -2.26 -7.49
CA LEU A 51 -9.56 -0.80 -7.44
C LEU A 51 -9.71 -0.28 -6.00
N GLU A 52 -10.68 -0.80 -5.24
CA GLU A 52 -10.89 -0.47 -3.83
C GLU A 52 -9.65 -0.76 -2.96
N THR A 53 -8.98 -1.90 -3.17
CA THR A 53 -7.77 -2.24 -2.40
C THR A 53 -6.61 -1.33 -2.79
N ALA A 54 -6.48 -1.01 -4.07
CA ALA A 54 -5.44 -0.12 -4.56
C ALA A 54 -5.63 1.31 -4.02
N GLU A 55 -6.86 1.82 -4.03
CA GLU A 55 -7.23 3.13 -3.50
C GLU A 55 -6.88 3.25 -2.00
N LYS A 56 -7.28 2.27 -1.18
CA LYS A 56 -6.98 2.27 0.26
C LYS A 56 -5.47 2.29 0.55
N LEU A 57 -4.68 1.48 -0.17
CA LEU A 57 -3.22 1.45 0.01
C LEU A 57 -2.56 2.74 -0.49
N TYR A 58 -3.02 3.28 -1.62
CA TYR A 58 -2.52 4.52 -2.19
C TYR A 58 -2.76 5.70 -1.24
N ASN A 59 -4.02 5.89 -0.81
CA ASN A 59 -4.39 6.99 0.09
C ASN A 59 -3.60 6.92 1.39
N TYR A 60 -3.42 5.72 1.96
CA TYR A 60 -2.64 5.55 3.17
C TYR A 60 -1.18 5.99 3.01
N GLN A 61 -0.52 5.66 1.88
CA GLN A 61 0.83 6.13 1.62
C GLN A 61 0.90 7.66 1.47
N VAL A 62 -0.08 8.26 0.80
CA VAL A 62 -0.17 9.71 0.63
C VAL A 62 -0.38 10.42 1.97
N GLU A 63 -1.22 9.87 2.85
CA GLU A 63 -1.46 10.41 4.19
C GLU A 63 -0.21 10.35 5.08
N LEU A 64 0.59 9.29 4.96
CA LEU A 64 1.86 9.17 5.69
C LEU A 64 2.84 10.27 5.27
N GLU A 65 2.99 10.50 3.96
CA GLU A 65 3.88 11.55 3.44
C GLU A 65 3.43 12.96 3.84
N GLN A 66 2.12 13.23 3.87
CA GLN A 66 1.58 14.50 4.34
C GLN A 66 1.72 14.70 5.86
N SER A 67 1.83 13.61 6.62
CA SER A 67 2.02 13.66 8.07
C SER A 67 3.49 13.88 8.45
N ASP A 68 4.43 13.41 7.62
CA ASP A 68 5.87 13.60 7.82
C ASP A 68 6.36 15.03 7.48
N GLU A 69 5.55 15.81 6.75
CA GLU A 69 5.83 17.22 6.39
C GLU A 69 5.35 18.25 7.44
N LYS A 70 4.75 17.81 8.56
CA LYS A 70 4.27 18.68 9.66
C LYS A 70 5.08 18.52 10.93
#